data_AF-J6H7D7-F1
#
_entry.id   AF-J6H7D7-F1
#
_cell.length_a   1.000
_cell.length_b   1.000
_cell.length_c   1.000
_cell.angle_alpha   90.00
_cell.angle_beta   90.00
_cell.angle_gamma   90.00
#
_symmetry.space_group_name_H-M   'P 1'
#
loop_
_entity.id
_entity.type
_entity.pdbx_description
1 polymer ?
#
loop_
_entity_poly.entity_id
_entity_poly.type
_entity_poly.pdbx_seq_one_letter_code
_entity_poly.pdbx_strand_id
1 'polypeptide(L)' 'MHKISIEEAKKISEIRNTIKDKKEDKRLHAIQLRGQGKSNKEIAEKLDTSIKVVNNWICKYVKEGIEGLLSKGQKGNHR' A
#
# COMPACT_ATOMS: atom_id res chain seq x y z
N MET A 1 -6.38 7.05 -14.09
CA MET A 1 -5.38 6.15 -13.46
C MET A 1 -4.43 7.01 -12.65
N HIS A 2 -4.30 6.78 -11.34
CA HIS A 2 -3.32 7.49 -10.53
C HIS A 2 -1.91 6.99 -10.88
N LYS A 3 -1.04 7.92 -11.28
CA LYS A 3 0.36 7.62 -11.62
C LYS A 3 1.17 7.69 -10.34
N ILE A 4 1.68 6.54 -9.91
CA ILE A 4 2.67 6.46 -8.84
C ILE A 4 4.02 6.47 -9.54
N SER A 5 4.83 7.49 -9.26
CA SER A 5 6.14 7.63 -9.87
C SER A 5 7.13 6.62 -9.29
N ILE A 6 8.19 6.32 -10.04
CA ILE A 6 9.28 5.45 -9.56
C ILE A 6 9.93 6.00 -8.29
N GLU A 7 9.99 7.33 -8.15
CA GLU A 7 10.53 8.00 -6.98
C GLU A 7 9.69 7.74 -5.71
N GLU A 8 8.37 7.70 -5.85
CA GLU A 8 7.45 7.33 -4.76
C GLU A 8 7.66 5.86 -4.37
N ALA A 9 7.82 4.96 -5.35
CA ALA A 9 8.12 3.56 -5.09
C ALA A 9 9.45 3.38 -4.34
N LYS A 10 10.46 4.22 -4.60
CA LYS A 10 11.71 4.23 -3.83
C LYS A 10 11.50 4.66 -2.38
N LYS A 11 10.81 5.78 -2.13
CA LYS A 11 10.48 6.24 -0.77
C LYS A 11 9.74 5.16 0.03
N ILE A 12 8.78 4.49 -0.62
CA ILE A 12 8.02 3.39 0.01
C ILE A 12 8.92 2.21 0.35
N SER A 13 9.92 1.90 -0.49
CA SER A 13 10.89 0.84 -0.20
C SER A 13 11.70 1.13 1.07
N GLU A 14 12.09 2.38 1.31
CA GLU A 14 12.82 2.77 2.52
C GLU A 14 11.95 2.64 3.76
N ILE A 15 10.68 3.06 3.67
CA ILE A 15 9.72 2.95 4.78
C ILE A 15 9.41 1.49 5.09
N ARG A 16 9.31 0.61 4.08
CA ARG A 16 9.11 -0.83 4.34
C ARG A 16 10.20 -1.45 5.19
N ASN A 17 11.45 -0.96 5.11
CA ASN A 17 12.52 -1.45 5.96
C ASN A 17 12.37 -1.05 7.44
N THR A 18 11.64 0.03 7.74
CA THR A 18 11.41 0.50 9.12
C THR A 18 10.15 -0.09 9.74
N ILE A 19 9.22 -0.56 8.90
CA ILE A 19 7.93 -1.15 9.31
C ILE A 19 8.15 -2.58 9.80
N LYS A 20 7.71 -2.87 11.02
CA LYS A 20 7.67 -4.25 11.57
C LYS A 20 6.32 -4.93 11.37
N ASP A 21 5.25 -4.16 11.17
CA ASP A 21 3.91 -4.71 11.01
C ASP A 21 3.72 -5.32 9.61
N LYS A 22 3.41 -6.62 9.57
CA LYS A 22 3.25 -7.37 8.33
C LYS A 22 2.08 -6.87 7.47
N LYS A 23 1.03 -6.30 8.07
CA LYS A 23 -0.14 -5.79 7.33
C LYS A 23 0.18 -4.45 6.69
N GLU A 24 0.88 -3.57 7.41
CA GLU A 24 1.37 -2.30 6.87
C GLU A 24 2.39 -2.53 5.76
N ASP A 25 3.33 -3.44 5.97
CA ASP A 25 4.29 -3.85 4.94
C ASP A 25 3.59 -4.33 3.67
N LYS A 26 2.56 -5.17 3.81
CA LYS A 26 1.78 -5.70 2.67
C LYS A 26 1.12 -4.60 1.85
N ARG A 27 0.55 -3.59 2.54
CA ARG A 27 -0.08 -2.42 1.90
C ARG A 27 0.95 -1.60 1.14
N LEU A 28 2.09 -1.30 1.78
CA LEU A 28 3.19 -0.56 1.17
C LEU A 28 3.78 -1.31 -0.03
N HIS A 29 3.92 -2.65 0.05
CA HIS A 29 4.40 -3.46 -1.07
C HIS A 29 3.50 -3.31 -2.30
N ALA A 30 2.18 -3.26 -2.12
CA ALA A 30 1.25 -3.09 -3.23
C ALA A 30 1.49 -1.78 -3.98
N ILE A 31 1.73 -0.69 -3.25
CA ILE A 31 1.99 0.63 -3.83
C ILE A 31 3.36 0.68 -4.50
N GLN A 32 4.37 0.08 -3.88
CA GLN A 32 5.70 -0.06 -4.49
C GLN A 32 5.62 -0.77 -5.85
N LEU A 33 4.95 -1.92 -5.91
CA LEU A 33 4.76 -2.66 -7.16
C LEU A 33 3.96 -1.86 -8.20
N ARG A 34 2.98 -1.07 -7.75
CA ARG A 34 2.21 -0.19 -8.64
C ARG A 34 3.08 0.91 -9.25
N GLY A 35 3.98 1.52 -8.46
CA GLY A 35 4.94 2.51 -8.97
C GLY A 35 6.04 1.91 -9.87
N GLN A 36 6.26 0.60 -9.79
CA GLN A 36 7.08 -0.17 -10.73
C GLN A 36 6.34 -0.52 -12.04
N GLY A 37 5.08 -0.13 -12.18
CA GLY A 37 4.28 -0.38 -13.39
C GLY A 37 3.52 -1.70 -13.41
N LYS A 38 3.48 -2.46 -12.30
CA LYS A 38 2.70 -3.70 -12.24
C LYS A 38 1.19 -3.44 -12.26
N SER A 39 0.46 -4.36 -12.87
CA SER A 39 -1.01 -4.32 -12.87
C SER A 39 -1.58 -4.71 -11.50
N ASN A 40 -2.79 -4.23 -11.19
CA ASN A 40 -3.44 -4.57 -9.92
C ASN A 40 -3.72 -6.07 -9.77
N LYS A 41 -3.88 -6.78 -10.90
CA LYS A 41 -4.08 -8.22 -10.93
C LYS A 41 -2.81 -8.95 -10.49
N GLU A 42 -1.67 -8.64 -11.10
CA GLU A 42 -0.38 -9.23 -10.70
C GLU A 42 -0.02 -8.92 -9.24
N ILE A 43 -0.33 -7.70 -8.78
CA ILE A 43 -0.11 -7.31 -7.39
C ILE A 43 -0.99 -8.14 -6.45
N ALA A 44 -2.27 -8.33 -6.79
CA ALA A 44 -3.20 -9.12 -6.01
C ALA A 44 -2.76 -10.58 -5.91
N GLU A 45 -2.35 -11.19 -7.03
CA GLU A 45 -1.81 -12.55 -7.06
C GLU A 45 -0.52 -12.67 -6.24
N LYS A 46 0.42 -11.73 -6.39
CA LYS A 46 1.69 -11.74 -5.66
C LYS A 46 1.53 -11.55 -4.15
N LEU A 47 0.53 -10.77 -3.74
CA LEU A 47 0.26 -10.49 -2.33
C LEU A 47 -0.80 -11.42 -1.74
N ASP A 48 -1.30 -12.42 -2.48
CA ASP A 48 -2.40 -13.28 -2.03
C ASP A 48 -3.55 -12.45 -1.45
N THR A 49 -4.08 -11.55 -2.27
CA THR A 49 -5.18 -10.66 -1.89
C THR A 49 -6.10 -10.41 -3.09
N SER A 50 -7.17 -9.65 -2.88
CA SER A 50 -8.10 -9.32 -3.96
C SER A 50 -7.72 -8.03 -4.68
N ILE A 51 -8.04 -7.96 -5.97
CA ILE A 51 -7.86 -6.76 -6.80
C ILE A 51 -8.58 -5.54 -6.18
N LYS A 52 -9.76 -5.75 -5.59
CA LYS A 52 -10.52 -4.71 -4.87
C LYS A 52 -9.72 -4.14 -3.70
N VAL A 53 -9.07 -5.00 -2.92
CA VAL A 53 -8.24 -4.58 -1.78
C VAL A 53 -7.03 -3.78 -2.24
N VAL A 54 -6.35 -4.23 -3.29
CA VAL A 54 -5.23 -3.48 -3.91
C VAL A 54 -5.69 -2.11 -4.39
N ASN A 55 -6.83 -2.04 -5.08
CA ASN A 55 -7.39 -0.79 -5.56
C ASN A 55 -7.72 0.17 -4.39
N ASN A 56 -8.32 -0.35 -3.31
CA ASN A 56 -8.60 0.43 -2.12
C ASN A 56 -7.33 1.02 -1.50
N TRP A 57 -6.24 0.25 -1.41
CA TRP A 57 -4.96 0.76 -0.93
C TRP A 57 -4.40 1.86 -1.83
N ILE A 58 -4.46 1.70 -3.15
CA ILE A 58 -4.01 2.72 -4.11
C ILE A 58 -4.84 3.99 -3.96
N CYS A 59 -6.17 3.90 -3.91
CA CYS A 59 -7.03 5.06 -3.70
C CYS A 59 -6.73 5.77 -2.38
N LYS A 60 -6.50 4.99 -1.31
CA LYS A 60 -6.18 5.55 0.01
C LYS A 60 -4.82 6.25 0.00
N TYR A 61 -3.82 5.66 -0.65
CA TYR A 61 -2.51 6.27 -0.85
C TYR A 61 -2.59 7.60 -1.62
N VAL A 62 -3.40 7.66 -2.67
CA VAL A 62 -3.56 8.88 -3.47
C VAL A 62 -4.25 9.99 -2.67
N LYS A 63 -5.19 9.61 -1.80
CA LYS A 63 -5.98 10.57 -1.01
C LYS A 63 -5.24 11.08 0.22
N GLU A 64 -4.55 10.20 0.93
CA GLU A 64 -4.01 10.45 2.29
C GLU A 64 -2.49 10.21 2.35
N GLY A 65 -1.85 9.85 1.24
CA GLY A 65 -0.44 9.50 1.19
C GLY A 65 -0.11 8.20 1.94
N ILE A 66 1.13 8.10 2.38
CA ILE A 66 1.63 6.98 3.19
C ILE A 66 0.87 6.89 4.52
N GLU A 67 0.53 8.03 5.13
CA GLU A 67 -0.20 8.06 6.41
C GLU A 67 -1.55 7.35 6.35
N GLY A 68 -2.23 7.35 5.19
CA GLY A 68 -3.47 6.60 5.02
C GLY A 68 -3.30 5.09 5.03
N LEU A 69 -2.12 4.59 4.67
CA LEU A 69 -1.81 3.15 4.64
C LEU A 69 -1.33 2.63 5.97
N LEU A 70 -0.55 3.45 6.68
CA LEU A 70 -0.11 3.20 8.04
C LEU A 70 -1.31 3.29 8.96
N SER A 71 -1.55 2.23 9.73
CA SER A 71 -2.68 2.19 10.62
C SER A 71 -2.38 3.11 11.81
N LYS A 72 -2.79 4.39 11.75
CA LYS A 72 -3.03 5.15 12.99
C LYS A 72 -4.05 4.34 13.76
N GLY A 73 -3.59 3.69 14.85
CA GLY A 73 -4.31 2.63 15.54
C GLY A 73 -5.80 2.87 15.51
N GLN A 74 -6.55 1.97 14.87
CA GLN A 74 -8.00 2.01 14.94
C GLN A 74 -8.31 2.00 16.44
N LYS A 75 -8.75 3.14 16.98
CA LYS A 75 -9.14 3.25 18.38
C LYS A 75 -10.36 2.36 18.48
N GLY A 76 -10.13 1.10 18.86
CA GLY A 76 -11.16 0.08 18.96
C GLY A 76 -12.17 0.56 19.98
N ASN A 77 -13.29 1.08 19.52
CA ASN A 77 -14.46 1.25 20.36
C ASN A 77 -15.11 -0.14 20.47
N HIS A 78 -14.52 -1.01 21.31
CA HIS A 78 -15.25 -2.16 21.84
C HIS A 78 -16.36 -1.57 22.72
N ARG A 79 -17.57 -1.51 22.16
CA ARG A 79 -18.79 -1.18 22.89
C ARG A 79 -19.27 -2.40 23.64
#